data_AF-A0A1E3PDU9-F1
#
_entry.id   AF-A0A1E3PDU9-F1
#
_cell.length_a   1.000
_cell.length_b   1.000
_cell.length_c   1.000
_cell.angle_alpha   90.00
_cell.angle_beta   90.00
_cell.angle_gamma   90.00
#
_symmetry.space_group_name_H-M   'P 1'
#
loop_
_entity.id
_entity.type
_entity.pdbx_description
1 polymer ?
#
loop_
_entity_poly.entity_id
_entity_poly.type
_entity_poly.pdbx_seq_one_letter_code
_entity_poly.pdbx_strand_id
1 'polypeptide(L)'
;DLDDGEEDEFGIKSMPLSTEQMLNTERSSKLEFKQLRDFVCPICLASPEIIAATPCGHMYCSDCIFKALSSTTRSSEVKGECSICRRKVLYKKVTFLEFKLGNTPNV
;
A
#
# COMPACT_ATOMS: atom_id res chain seq x y z
N ASP A 1 -37.31 -39.93 -14.78
CA ASP A 1 -37.01 -38.72 -13.99
C ASP A 1 -35.56 -38.36 -14.29
N LEU A 2 -35.23 -37.68 -15.39
CA LEU A 2 -35.28 -36.22 -15.69
C LEU A 2 -34.61 -35.32 -14.64
N ASP A 3 -33.74 -34.43 -15.15
CA ASP A 3 -33.02 -33.28 -14.54
C ASP A 3 -31.76 -33.58 -13.69
N ASP A 4 -30.67 -32.80 -13.72
CA ASP A 4 -30.26 -31.58 -14.46
C ASP A 4 -28.79 -31.25 -14.07
N GLY A 5 -28.05 -30.57 -14.97
CA GLY A 5 -26.89 -29.68 -14.71
C GLY A 5 -25.62 -30.29 -14.09
N GLU A 6 -24.39 -29.90 -14.42
CA GLU A 6 -23.85 -28.73 -15.11
C GLU A 6 -22.42 -29.06 -15.57
N GLU A 7 -21.96 -28.34 -16.58
CA GLU A 7 -20.67 -28.48 -17.26
C GLU A 7 -19.51 -27.90 -16.42
N ASP A 8 -18.41 -28.63 -16.25
CA ASP A 8 -17.09 -28.01 -16.04
C ASP A 8 -16.00 -28.64 -16.91
N GLU A 9 -15.70 -27.96 -18.02
CA GLU A 9 -14.61 -28.26 -18.93
C GLU A 9 -13.26 -27.92 -18.27
N PHE A 10 -12.71 -28.83 -17.47
CA PHE A 10 -11.30 -28.74 -17.03
C PHE A 10 -10.34 -29.21 -18.14
N GLY A 11 -10.20 -28.38 -19.17
CA GLY A 11 -9.31 -28.62 -20.31
C GLY A 11 -8.17 -27.61 -20.42
N ILE A 12 -7.15 -27.68 -19.56
CA ILE A 12 -5.95 -26.84 -19.69
C ILE A 12 -5.10 -27.39 -20.86
N LYS A 13 -5.39 -26.97 -22.09
CA LYS A 13 -4.54 -27.25 -23.25
C LYS A 13 -3.41 -26.23 -23.29
N SER A 14 -2.22 -26.62 -22.83
CA SER A 14 -0.99 -25.83 -22.97
C SER A 14 -0.55 -25.76 -24.43
N MET A 15 -0.68 -24.61 -25.07
CA MET A 15 -0.04 -24.34 -26.36
C MET A 15 1.41 -23.87 -26.13
N PRO A 16 2.40 -24.42 -26.86
CA PRO A 16 3.78 -23.95 -26.74
C PRO A 16 3.91 -22.56 -27.38
N LEU A 17 4.09 -21.52 -26.55
CA LEU A 17 4.37 -20.17 -27.02
C LEU A 17 5.69 -20.16 -27.80
N SER A 18 5.71 -19.48 -28.94
CA SER A 18 6.90 -19.36 -29.79
C SER A 18 7.99 -18.54 -29.10
N THR A 19 9.26 -18.86 -29.40
CA THR A 19 10.45 -18.18 -28.87
C THR A 19 10.46 -16.68 -29.13
N GLU A 20 9.74 -16.19 -30.14
CA GLU A 20 9.59 -14.75 -30.40
C GLU A 20 8.77 -14.03 -29.32
N GLN A 21 7.81 -14.71 -28.67
CA GLN A 21 7.01 -14.15 -27.58
C GLN A 21 7.80 -14.03 -26.26
N MET A 22 8.94 -14.71 -26.15
CA MET A 22 9.83 -14.64 -24.97
C MET A 22 10.66 -13.35 -24.94
N LEU A 23 10.94 -12.72 -26.09
CA LEU A 23 11.79 -11.52 -26.16
C LEU A 23 11.01 -10.20 -25.96
N ASN A 24 9.68 -10.20 -26.12
CA ASN A 24 8.86 -8.99 -25.93
C ASN A 24 8.20 -8.88 -24.52
N THR A 25 8.34 -9.91 -23.68
CA THR A 25 7.85 -9.89 -22.29
C THR A 25 8.83 -9.16 -21.35
N GLU A 26 10.02 -8.80 -21.83
CA GLU A 26 11.17 -8.42 -21.00
C GLU A 26 11.45 -6.90 -20.94
N ARG A 27 10.48 -6.01 -21.26
CA ARG A 27 10.74 -4.54 -21.23
C ARG A 27 9.62 -3.63 -20.73
N SER A 28 8.49 -4.14 -20.23
CA SER A 28 7.41 -3.28 -19.74
C SER A 28 6.81 -3.67 -18.38
N SER A 29 7.61 -4.21 -17.46
CA SER A 29 7.33 -4.03 -16.03
C SER A 29 7.76 -2.61 -15.63
N LYS A 30 7.06 -1.63 -16.19
CA LYS A 30 7.19 -0.22 -15.82
C LYS A 30 7.04 -0.14 -14.31
N LEU A 31 8.08 0.31 -13.61
CA LEU A 31 7.95 0.66 -12.19
C LEU A 31 6.92 1.78 -12.14
N GLU A 32 5.67 1.43 -11.85
CA GLU A 32 4.56 2.37 -11.72
C GLU A 32 4.80 3.15 -10.41
N PHE A 33 5.58 4.22 -10.51
CA PHE A 33 5.80 5.16 -9.42
C PHE A 33 4.52 5.93 -9.17
N LYS A 34 3.79 5.57 -8.10
CA LYS A 34 2.64 6.36 -7.65
C LYS A 34 3.10 7.72 -7.16
N GLN A 35 2.35 8.76 -7.52
CA GLN A 35 2.63 10.10 -7.04
C GLN A 35 2.29 10.17 -5.54
N LEU A 36 2.97 11.05 -4.79
CA LEU A 36 2.67 11.23 -3.36
C LEU A 36 1.21 11.69 -3.12
N ARG A 37 0.58 12.36 -4.10
CA ARG A 37 -0.84 12.72 -4.06
C ARG A 37 -1.78 11.51 -4.00
N ASP A 38 -1.32 10.36 -4.49
CA ASP A 38 -2.08 9.10 -4.53
C ASP A 38 -1.81 8.24 -3.29
N PHE A 39 -1.11 8.79 -2.28
CA PHE A 39 -0.83 8.08 -1.05
C PHE A 39 -2.13 7.75 -0.31
N VAL A 40 -2.26 6.49 0.09
CA VAL A 40 -3.38 5.96 0.87
C VAL A 40 -2.83 5.43 2.19
N CYS A 41 -3.43 5.85 3.30
CA CYS A 41 -2.98 5.38 4.61
C CYS A 41 -3.19 3.87 4.75
N PRO A 42 -2.17 3.08 5.14
CA PRO A 42 -2.29 1.62 5.23
C PRO A 42 -3.16 1.12 6.40
N ILE A 43 -3.67 2.03 7.24
CA ILE A 43 -4.46 1.70 8.43
C ILE A 43 -5.95 1.90 8.16
N CYS A 44 -6.34 3.08 7.64
CA CYS A 44 -7.74 3.38 7.32
C CYS A 44 -8.10 3.25 5.84
N LEU A 45 -7.13 2.99 4.97
CA LEU A 45 -7.30 2.85 3.52
C LEU A 45 -7.92 4.07 2.83
N ALA A 46 -7.74 5.27 3.39
CA ALA A 46 -8.21 6.54 2.84
C ALA A 46 -7.05 7.48 2.46
N SER A 47 -7.32 8.42 1.54
CA SER A 47 -6.41 9.52 1.21
C SER A 47 -6.35 10.52 2.38
N PRO A 48 -5.17 10.78 2.97
CA PRO A 48 -5.06 11.71 4.09
C PRO A 48 -5.00 13.18 3.64
N GLU A 49 -5.59 14.07 4.43
CA GLU A 49 -5.32 15.51 4.32
C GLU A 49 -3.92 15.85 4.86
N ILE A 50 -3.51 15.19 5.95
CA ILE A 50 -2.21 15.37 6.59
C ILE A 50 -1.51 14.02 6.71
N ILE A 51 -0.31 13.93 6.13
CA ILE A 51 0.55 12.76 6.22
C ILE A 51 1.47 12.91 7.42
N ALA A 52 1.61 11.86 8.22
CA ALA A 52 2.57 11.75 9.31
C ALA A 52 3.60 10.67 8.98
N ALA A 53 4.89 11.00 9.13
CA ALA A 53 6.01 10.09 8.90
C ALA A 53 6.73 9.74 10.20
N THR A 54 7.11 8.47 10.30
CA THR A 54 8.02 7.98 11.34
C THR A 54 9.48 8.21 10.95
N PRO A 55 10.44 8.22 11.91
CA PRO A 55 11.87 8.32 11.60
C PRO A 55 12.42 7.16 10.74
N CYS A 56 11.68 6.05 10.62
CA CYS A 56 12.03 4.97 9.70
C CYS A 56 11.49 5.16 8.28
N GLY A 57 10.77 6.24 8.00
CA GLY A 57 10.28 6.61 6.67
C GLY A 57 8.87 6.14 6.34
N HIS A 58 8.25 5.28 7.16
CA HIS A 58 6.87 4.84 6.92
C HIS A 58 5.86 5.93 7.28
N MET A 59 4.86 6.06 6.42
CA MET A 59 3.87 7.13 6.43
C MET A 59 2.47 6.61 6.79
N TYR A 60 1.69 7.48 7.42
CA TYR A 60 0.33 7.24 7.91
C TYR A 60 -0.48 8.54 7.81
N CYS A 61 -1.80 8.50 8.00
CA CYS A 61 -2.54 9.74 8.27
C CYS A 61 -2.33 10.20 9.72
N SER A 62 -2.56 11.49 9.99
CA SER A 62 -2.49 12.08 11.33
C SER A 62 -3.33 11.33 12.38
N ASP A 63 -4.47 10.79 11.98
CA ASP A 63 -5.42 10.15 12.90
C ASP A 63 -5.06 8.70 13.23
N CYS A 64 -4.27 8.06 12.36
CA CYS A 64 -3.88 6.66 12.48
C CYS A 64 -2.47 6.46 13.03
N ILE A 65 -1.56 7.45 12.89
CA ILE A 65 -0.15 7.27 13.24
C ILE A 65 0.04 6.77 14.68
N PHE A 66 -0.59 7.38 15.67
CA PHE A 66 -0.37 6.99 17.07
C PHE A 66 -1.02 5.66 17.40
N LYS A 67 -2.17 5.33 16.80
CA LYS A 67 -2.80 4.01 16.94
C LYS A 67 -1.92 2.90 16.35
N ALA A 68 -1.33 3.17 15.19
CA ALA A 68 -0.41 2.24 14.53
C ALA A 68 0.86 2.02 15.35
N LEU A 69 1.38 3.08 15.99
CA LEU A 69 2.56 2.99 16.84
C LEU A 69 2.27 2.32 18.20
N SER A 70 1.07 2.49 18.76
CA SER A 70 0.73 2.01 20.10
C SER A 70 0.16 0.59 20.14
N SER A 71 0.10 -0.11 19.01
CA SER A 71 -0.56 -1.43 18.92
C SER A 71 0.04 -2.50 19.83
N THR A 72 1.30 -2.34 20.25
CA THR A 72 2.03 -3.29 21.12
C THR A 72 2.50 -2.70 22.44
N THR A 73 2.22 -1.42 22.71
CA THR A 73 2.77 -0.69 23.87
C THR A 73 1.68 -0.34 24.89
N ARG A 74 2.09 -0.19 26.15
CA ARG A 74 1.16 0.21 27.22
C ARG A 74 0.85 1.71 27.11
N SER A 75 -0.32 2.14 27.56
CA SER A 75 -0.80 3.53 27.43
C SER A 75 0.10 4.59 28.11
N SER A 76 1.00 4.19 29.00
CA SER A 76 1.94 5.08 29.70
C SER A 76 3.28 5.27 28.98
N GLU A 77 3.55 4.54 27.89
CA GLU A 77 4.80 4.68 27.15
C GLU A 77 4.80 5.91 26.23
N VAL A 78 5.94 6.59 26.14
CA VAL A 78 6.16 7.75 25.24
C VAL A 78 6.69 7.35 23.85
N LYS A 79 6.59 6.06 23.54
CA LYS A 79 7.16 5.43 22.35
C LYS A 79 6.28 4.25 21.90
N GLY A 80 6.39 3.93 20.62
CA GLY A 80 5.72 2.80 19.99
C GLY A 80 6.64 2.08 19.00
N GLU A 81 6.06 1.17 18.23
CA GLU A 81 6.75 0.46 17.16
C GLU A 81 6.06 0.72 15.82
N CYS A 82 6.83 1.00 14.77
CA CYS A 82 6.28 1.13 13.43
C CYS A 82 5.59 -0.17 13.00
N SER A 83 4.33 -0.12 12.60
CA SER A 83 3.58 -1.30 12.16
C SER A 83 4.13 -1.96 10.89
N ILE A 84 4.92 -1.23 10.09
CA ILE A 84 5.48 -1.73 8.82
C ILE A 84 6.83 -2.43 9.04
N CYS A 85 7.75 -1.83 9.81
CA CYS A 85 9.11 -2.35 9.98
C CYS A 85 9.55 -2.61 11.42
N ARG A 86 8.65 -2.46 12.39
CA ARG A 86 8.86 -2.73 13.83
C ARG A 86 9.95 -1.88 14.52
N ARG A 87 10.51 -0.87 13.84
CA ARG A 87 11.47 0.04 14.47
C ARG A 87 10.78 0.85 15.56
N LYS A 88 11.45 1.01 16.71
CA LYS A 88 10.98 1.84 17.82
C LYS A 88 10.91 3.32 17.39
N VAL A 89 9.80 3.97 17.69
CA VAL A 89 9.53 5.37 17.34
C VAL A 89 9.12 6.11 18.61
N LEU A 90 9.83 7.17 18.96
CA LEU A 90 9.37 8.11 19.99
C LEU A 90 8.23 8.96 19.42
N TYR A 91 7.13 9.16 20.15
CA TYR A 91 5.99 9.93 19.64
C TYR A 91 6.37 11.36 19.24
N LYS A 92 7.29 11.99 20.00
CA LYS A 92 7.86 13.32 19.70
C LYS A 92 8.74 13.38 18.44
N LYS A 93 9.03 12.25 17.81
CA LYS A 93 9.86 12.15 16.60
C LYS A 93 9.02 11.85 15.35
N VAL A 94 7.70 11.80 15.48
CA VAL A 94 6.78 11.80 14.33
C VAL A 94 6.82 13.18 13.69
N THR A 95 6.93 13.22 12.36
CA THR A 95 6.92 14.45 11.58
C THR A 95 5.63 14.53 10.77
N PHE A 96 4.86 15.59 10.94
CA PHE A 96 3.72 15.89 10.09
C PHE A 96 4.22 16.62 8.85
N LEU A 97 3.85 16.12 7.69
CA LEU A 97 4.31 16.60 6.41
C LEU A 97 3.28 17.57 5.84
N GLU A 98 3.69 18.83 5.65
CA GLU A 98 2.92 19.83 4.92
C GLU A 98 3.51 19.94 3.51
N PHE A 99 2.74 19.54 2.49
CA PHE A 99 3.16 19.68 1.10
C PHE A 99 2.09 20.38 0.28
N LYS A 100 2.53 21.30 -0.57
CA LYS A 100 1.67 21.87 -1.61
C LYS A 100 1.52 20.84 -2.72
N LEU A 101 0.42 20.09 -2.71
CA LEU A 101 0.04 19.26 -3.85
C LEU A 101 -0.23 20.21 -5.02
N GLY A 102 0.59 20.13 -6.08
CA GLY A 102 0.45 21.01 -7.23
C GLY A 102 -0.97 20.97 -7.79
N ASN A 103 -1.61 22.12 -7.89
CA ASN A 103 -2.94 22.25 -8.50
C ASN A 103 -2.84 21.89 -9.99
N THR A 104 -3.20 20.67 -10.36
CA THR A 104 -3.70 20.41 -11.71
C THR A 104 -5.22 20.44 -11.64
N PRO A 105 -5.91 21.39 -12.28
CA PRO A 105 -7.36 21.30 -12.40
C PRO A 105 -7.70 19.97 -13.09
N ASN A 106 -8.56 19.18 -12.46
CA ASN A 106 -9.21 18.07 -13.16
C ASN A 106 -10.07 18.70 -14.27
N VAL A 107 -9.63 18.55 -15.51
CA VAL A 107 -10.45 18.80 -16.71
C VAL A 107 -11.31 17.56 -16.93
#